data_AF-A0A9P4WVY5-F1
#
_entry.id   AF-A0A9P4WVY5-F1
#
_cell.length_a   1.000
_cell.length_b   1.000
_cell.length_c   1.000
_cell.angle_alpha   90.00
_cell.angle_beta   90.00
_cell.angle_gamma   90.00
#
_symmetry.space_group_name_H-M   'P 1'
#
loop_
_entity.id
_entity.type
_entity.pdbx_description
1 polymer ?
#
loop_
_entity_poly.entity_id
_entity_poly.type
_entity_poly.pdbx_seq_one_letter_code
_entity_poly.pdbx_strand_id
1 'polypeptide(L)'
;MSQANGSVSPERFIEPQPQRQSAVQIAIKNFSPVWFLISMDTGIISIIMNILPWQFNGLGIISTIMFVFNLVLFTTFSLLAITRLFTFPRHVKSESLNQVEEISYQGAPAIAGLFGSYNRGIWLTASSASSVSAASELIALMVLGFGFMWITVAWYMIIEAAVQRKMPYSLTWWSMIFPMGVYTTGLINLSIALDSDAFRGFAAALLIFLIILYLMNWGFTIWRLVTGVALGIPQQREEEDEEAKKKAKEEYERLYGFSAREREQRAQEENQQNGQSA
;
A
#
# COMPACT_ATOMS: atom_id res chain seq x y z
N MET A 1 -9.72 -9.11 71.43
CA MET A 1 -9.48 -7.95 70.54
C MET A 1 -9.48 -8.46 69.11
N SER A 2 -10.39 -7.92 68.31
CA SER A 2 -10.78 -8.38 66.97
C SER A 2 -9.62 -8.22 65.99
N GLN A 3 -9.15 -9.32 65.38
CA GLN A 3 -8.36 -9.26 64.15
C GLN A 3 -9.35 -9.01 63.01
N ALA A 4 -9.35 -7.78 62.49
CA ALA A 4 -10.14 -7.40 61.34
C ALA A 4 -9.56 -8.12 60.11
N ASN A 5 -10.33 -9.10 59.65
CA ASN A 5 -10.17 -9.85 58.42
C ASN A 5 -10.08 -8.88 57.24
N GLY A 6 -8.87 -8.66 56.73
CA GLY A 6 -8.62 -7.89 55.51
C GLY A 6 -9.06 -8.70 54.29
N SER A 7 -10.37 -8.76 54.05
CA SER A 7 -10.91 -9.24 52.79
C SER A 7 -10.50 -8.25 51.69
N VAL A 8 -9.41 -8.55 51.00
CA VAL A 8 -9.05 -7.90 49.73
C VAL A 8 -10.21 -8.19 48.77
N SER A 9 -11.13 -7.23 48.62
CA SER A 9 -12.12 -7.29 47.57
C SER A 9 -11.36 -7.31 46.25
N PRO A 10 -11.66 -8.24 45.33
CA PRO A 10 -11.06 -8.20 44.01
C PRO A 10 -11.41 -6.84 43.41
N GLU A 11 -10.40 -6.02 43.13
CA GLU A 11 -10.58 -4.88 42.23
C GLU A 11 -11.27 -5.46 41.00
N ARG A 12 -12.51 -5.03 40.77
CA ARG A 12 -13.19 -5.32 39.51
C ARG A 12 -12.23 -4.82 38.43
N PHE A 13 -11.66 -5.75 37.68
CA PHE A 13 -11.10 -5.45 36.37
C PHE A 13 -12.19 -4.69 35.62
N ILE A 14 -12.09 -3.36 35.60
CA ILE A 14 -12.90 -2.54 34.72
C ILE A 14 -12.31 -2.84 33.37
N GLU A 15 -12.87 -3.83 32.66
CA GLU A 15 -12.60 -3.99 31.24
C GLU A 15 -12.84 -2.61 30.60
N PRO A 16 -11.82 -2.01 29.96
CA PRO A 16 -12.03 -0.74 29.27
C PRO A 16 -13.14 -0.98 28.24
N GLN A 17 -14.30 -0.35 28.48
CA GLN A 17 -15.44 -0.41 27.58
C GLN A 17 -14.94 -0.07 26.17
N PRO A 18 -15.14 -0.95 25.17
CA PRO A 18 -14.67 -0.69 23.82
C PRO A 18 -15.35 0.58 23.34
N GLN A 19 -14.58 1.65 23.24
CA GLN A 19 -15.05 2.94 22.76
C GLN A 19 -15.63 2.68 21.37
N ARG A 20 -16.95 2.90 21.18
CA ARG A 20 -17.65 2.72 19.89
C ARG A 20 -17.07 3.71 18.89
N GLN A 21 -15.96 3.35 18.25
CA GLN A 21 -15.36 4.12 17.18
C GLN A 21 -16.24 3.93 15.95
N SER A 22 -16.61 5.02 15.29
CA SER A 22 -17.45 4.93 14.08
C SER A 22 -16.67 4.25 12.95
N ALA A 23 -17.35 3.57 12.03
CA ALA A 23 -16.72 2.92 10.88
C ALA A 23 -15.81 3.86 10.08
N VAL A 24 -16.14 5.16 10.06
CA VAL A 24 -15.34 6.22 9.43
C VAL A 24 -14.04 6.47 10.19
N GLN A 25 -14.08 6.47 11.52
CA GLN A 25 -12.87 6.65 12.34
C GLN A 25 -11.89 5.47 12.19
N ILE A 26 -12.41 4.25 12.05
CA ILE A 26 -11.60 3.05 11.80
C ILE A 26 -10.98 3.11 10.41
N ALA A 27 -11.76 3.48 9.40
CA ALA A 27 -11.29 3.67 8.02
C ALA A 27 -10.15 4.69 7.93
N ILE A 28 -10.28 5.84 8.62
CA ILE A 28 -9.25 6.89 8.65
C ILE A 28 -7.98 6.42 9.36
N LYS A 29 -8.12 5.63 10.44
CA LYS A 29 -6.97 5.12 11.20
C LYS A 29 -6.15 4.10 10.40
N ASN A 30 -6.81 3.26 9.60
CA ASN A 30 -6.18 2.19 8.81
C ASN A 30 -5.84 2.59 7.37
N PHE A 31 -6.09 3.84 6.99
CA PHE A 31 -5.80 4.32 5.63
C PHE A 31 -4.29 4.37 5.38
N SER A 32 -3.78 3.43 4.56
CA SER A 32 -2.39 3.34 4.15
C SER A 32 -2.12 4.13 2.84
N PRO A 33 -0.92 4.71 2.65
CA PRO A 33 -0.51 5.31 1.38
C PRO A 33 -0.65 4.37 0.16
N VAL A 34 -0.65 3.05 0.37
CA VAL A 34 -0.86 2.03 -0.68
C VAL A 34 -2.16 2.24 -1.46
N TRP A 35 -3.18 2.87 -0.87
CA TRP A 35 -4.43 3.20 -1.58
C TRP A 35 -4.23 4.22 -2.72
N PHE A 36 -3.21 5.08 -2.64
CA PHE A 36 -2.88 6.01 -3.72
C PHE A 36 -2.36 5.30 -4.98
N LEU A 37 -1.89 4.05 -4.87
CA LEU A 37 -1.49 3.27 -6.05
C LEU A 37 -2.66 3.12 -7.03
N ILE A 38 -3.87 2.89 -6.53
CA ILE A 38 -5.08 2.78 -7.36
C ILE A 38 -5.30 4.04 -8.22
N SER A 39 -5.11 5.22 -7.62
CA SER A 39 -5.23 6.50 -8.32
C SER A 39 -4.10 6.67 -9.34
N MET A 40 -2.85 6.40 -8.94
CA MET A 40 -1.69 6.48 -9.85
C MET A 40 -1.84 5.55 -11.07
N ASP A 41 -2.29 4.33 -10.85
CA ASP A 41 -2.50 3.31 -11.88
C ASP A 41 -3.69 3.67 -12.81
N THR A 42 -4.76 4.22 -12.26
CA THR A 42 -5.88 4.73 -13.06
C THR A 42 -5.42 5.90 -13.95
N GLY A 43 -4.57 6.77 -13.41
CA GLY A 43 -3.96 7.88 -14.15
C GLY A 43 -3.08 7.41 -15.31
N ILE A 44 -2.17 6.47 -15.08
CA ILE A 44 -1.28 5.99 -16.16
C ILE A 44 -2.05 5.28 -17.27
N ILE A 45 -3.09 4.51 -16.95
CA ILE A 45 -3.96 3.87 -17.97
C ILE A 45 -4.69 4.92 -18.80
N SER A 46 -5.22 5.98 -18.17
CA SER A 46 -5.86 7.09 -18.89
C SER A 46 -4.88 7.76 -19.87
N ILE A 47 -3.64 8.03 -19.42
CA ILE A 47 -2.59 8.61 -20.26
C ILE A 47 -2.29 7.70 -21.45
N ILE A 48 -2.01 6.41 -21.21
CA ILE A 48 -1.67 5.46 -22.29
C ILE A 48 -2.79 5.39 -23.33
N MET A 49 -4.05 5.34 -22.89
CA MET A 49 -5.20 5.36 -23.79
C MET A 49 -5.29 6.65 -24.62
N ASN A 50 -4.84 7.79 -24.10
CA ASN A 50 -4.86 9.07 -24.81
C ASN A 50 -3.73 9.20 -25.84
N ILE A 51 -2.53 8.71 -25.51
CA ILE A 51 -1.35 8.82 -26.38
C ILE A 51 -1.23 7.69 -27.40
N LEU A 52 -2.06 6.64 -27.29
CA LEU A 52 -2.01 5.50 -28.20
C LEU A 52 -2.19 5.97 -29.65
N PRO A 53 -1.34 5.55 -30.61
CA PRO A 53 -1.41 6.02 -31.99
C PRO A 53 -2.71 5.58 -32.71
N TRP A 54 -3.30 4.46 -32.29
CA TRP A 54 -4.60 4.00 -32.79
C TRP A 54 -5.75 4.57 -31.97
N GLN A 55 -6.13 5.80 -32.28
CA GLN A 55 -7.34 6.41 -31.72
C GLN A 55 -8.55 6.06 -32.57
N PHE A 56 -9.55 5.41 -31.97
CA PHE A 56 -10.91 5.37 -32.52
C PHE A 56 -11.79 6.35 -31.73
N ASN A 57 -12.91 6.79 -32.31
CA ASN A 57 -13.76 7.85 -31.73
C ASN A 57 -14.19 7.60 -30.27
N GLY A 58 -14.26 6.34 -29.82
CA GLY A 58 -14.58 5.99 -28.44
C GLY A 58 -13.40 5.99 -27.46
N LEU A 59 -12.15 5.81 -27.93
CA LEU A 59 -10.99 5.65 -27.04
C LEU A 59 -10.68 6.92 -26.26
N GLY A 60 -10.77 8.09 -26.92
CA GLY A 60 -10.60 9.39 -26.26
C GLY A 60 -11.66 9.67 -25.20
N ILE A 61 -12.91 9.23 -25.44
CA ILE A 61 -14.00 9.33 -24.45
C ILE A 61 -13.70 8.44 -23.25
N ILE A 62 -13.30 7.18 -23.48
CA ILE A 62 -12.93 6.23 -22.42
C ILE A 62 -11.76 6.78 -21.59
N SER A 63 -10.71 7.32 -22.23
CA SER A 63 -9.58 7.94 -21.55
C SER A 63 -10.01 9.13 -20.68
N THR A 64 -10.94 9.96 -21.17
CA THR A 64 -11.51 11.09 -20.43
C THR A 64 -12.34 10.62 -19.23
N ILE A 65 -13.17 9.59 -19.39
CA ILE A 65 -13.93 8.99 -18.29
C ILE A 65 -12.97 8.45 -17.21
N MET A 66 -11.92 7.73 -17.62
CA MET A 66 -10.88 7.22 -16.72
C MET A 66 -10.14 8.36 -16.00
N PHE A 67 -9.88 9.46 -16.69
CA PHE A 67 -9.25 10.65 -16.11
C PHE A 67 -10.14 11.29 -15.03
N VAL A 68 -11.43 11.50 -15.34
CA VAL A 68 -12.40 12.05 -14.37
C VAL A 68 -12.56 11.11 -13.19
N PHE A 69 -12.64 9.80 -13.42
CA PHE A 69 -12.69 8.81 -12.36
C PHE A 69 -11.44 8.87 -11.47
N ASN A 70 -10.25 8.97 -12.06
CA ASN A 70 -9.02 9.16 -11.31
C ASN A 70 -9.06 10.43 -10.45
N LEU A 71 -9.57 11.55 -10.98
CA LEU A 71 -9.67 12.80 -10.23
C LEU A 71 -10.55 12.65 -8.98
N VAL A 72 -11.67 11.92 -9.09
CA VAL A 72 -12.56 11.61 -7.96
C VAL A 72 -11.84 10.74 -6.93
N LEU A 73 -11.15 9.68 -7.36
CA LEU A 73 -10.37 8.81 -6.48
C LEU A 73 -9.27 9.59 -5.75
N PHE A 74 -8.47 10.35 -6.50
CA PHE A 74 -7.38 11.16 -5.98
C PHE A 74 -7.89 12.15 -4.92
N THR A 75 -8.98 12.86 -5.23
CA THR A 75 -9.59 13.83 -4.29
C THR A 75 -10.08 13.13 -3.02
N THR A 76 -10.74 11.98 -3.15
CA THR A 76 -11.25 11.21 -2.01
C THR A 76 -10.10 10.74 -1.11
N PHE A 77 -9.07 10.12 -1.68
CA PHE A 77 -7.89 9.64 -0.94
C PHE A 77 -7.11 10.78 -0.31
N SER A 78 -6.99 11.92 -1.00
CA SER A 78 -6.34 13.13 -0.47
C SER A 78 -7.10 13.68 0.74
N LEU A 79 -8.43 13.77 0.68
CA LEU A 79 -9.24 14.22 1.82
C LEU A 79 -9.11 13.28 3.03
N LEU A 80 -9.07 11.96 2.80
CA LEU A 80 -8.85 10.97 3.87
C LEU A 80 -7.44 11.10 4.48
N ALA A 81 -6.41 11.26 3.64
CA ALA A 81 -5.05 11.48 4.09
C ALA A 81 -4.90 12.79 4.88
N ILE A 82 -5.50 13.87 4.40
CA ILE A 82 -5.53 15.17 5.07
C ILE A 82 -6.24 15.06 6.42
N THR A 83 -7.38 14.37 6.48
CA THR A 83 -8.10 14.15 7.75
C THR A 83 -7.23 13.34 8.73
N ARG A 84 -6.49 12.33 8.25
CA ARG A 84 -5.52 11.59 9.06
C ARG A 84 -4.39 12.48 9.58
N LEU A 85 -3.86 13.39 8.76
CA LEU A 85 -2.80 14.34 9.13
C LEU A 85 -3.23 15.25 10.28
N PHE A 86 -4.46 15.78 10.24
CA PHE A 86 -4.98 16.65 11.29
C PHE A 86 -5.36 15.89 12.57
N THR A 87 -5.81 14.64 12.45
CA THR A 87 -6.29 13.85 13.61
C THR A 87 -5.14 13.13 14.35
N PHE A 88 -4.07 12.72 13.67
CA PHE A 88 -2.94 11.97 14.25
C PHE A 88 -1.54 12.54 13.89
N PRO A 89 -1.23 13.81 14.21
CA PRO A 89 -0.01 14.48 13.77
C PRO A 89 1.30 13.90 14.35
N ARG A 90 1.25 13.15 15.47
CA ARG A 90 2.44 12.54 16.08
C ARG A 90 2.93 11.27 15.37
N HIS A 91 2.06 10.51 14.69
CA HIS A 91 2.44 9.27 14.00
C HIS A 91 3.01 9.52 12.59
N VAL A 92 2.52 10.54 11.90
CA VAL A 92 3.02 10.88 10.55
C VAL A 92 4.44 11.46 10.61
N LYS A 93 4.73 12.27 11.64
CA LYS A 93 6.07 12.88 11.79
C LYS A 93 7.19 11.86 12.05
N SER A 94 6.91 10.70 12.66
CA SER A 94 7.92 9.65 12.83
C SER A 94 8.14 8.79 11.59
N GLU A 95 7.15 8.72 10.69
CA GLU A 95 7.19 7.92 9.47
C GLU A 95 7.80 8.71 8.29
N SER A 96 7.46 10.01 8.17
CA SER A 96 8.00 10.94 7.16
C SER A 96 9.52 11.18 7.30
N LEU A 97 10.07 11.13 8.51
CA LEU A 97 11.51 11.35 8.71
C LEU A 97 12.40 10.19 8.22
N ASN A 98 11.82 9.03 7.88
CA ASN A 98 12.56 7.84 7.45
C ASN A 98 12.44 7.53 5.94
N GLN A 99 11.63 8.28 5.18
CA GLN A 99 11.35 7.94 3.78
C GLN A 99 12.22 8.77 2.81
N VAL A 100 13.20 8.11 2.22
CA VAL A 100 14.27 8.66 1.35
C VAL A 100 13.73 9.32 0.06
N GLU A 101 12.45 9.12 -0.29
CA GLU A 101 11.79 9.64 -1.50
C GLU A 101 11.57 11.17 -1.49
N GLU A 102 11.47 11.82 -0.31
CA GLU A 102 11.19 13.27 -0.23
C GLU A 102 12.39 14.15 -0.68
N ILE A 103 13.61 13.59 -0.73
CA ILE A 103 14.81 14.34 -1.16
C ILE A 103 14.82 14.55 -2.68
N SER A 104 14.17 13.66 -3.44
CA SER A 104 14.18 13.68 -4.92
C SER A 104 13.31 14.78 -5.54
N TYR A 105 12.28 15.25 -4.83
CA TYR A 105 11.34 16.25 -5.37
C TYR A 105 11.87 17.70 -5.35
N GLN A 106 13.02 17.95 -4.73
CA GLN A 106 13.63 19.29 -4.64
C GLN A 106 14.35 19.75 -5.92
N GLY A 107 14.53 18.87 -6.92
CA GLY A 107 15.19 19.21 -8.18
C GLY A 107 14.30 19.90 -9.23
N ALA A 108 12.98 19.85 -9.08
CA ALA A 108 12.03 20.33 -10.09
C ALA A 108 11.99 21.86 -10.32
N PRO A 109 12.20 22.73 -9.31
CA PRO A 109 12.13 24.19 -9.53
C PRO A 109 13.29 24.77 -10.36
N ALA A 110 14.37 24.02 -10.54
CA ALA A 110 15.58 24.53 -11.21
C ALA A 110 15.50 24.52 -12.75
N ILE A 111 14.53 23.82 -13.35
CA ILE A 111 14.51 23.56 -14.80
C ILE A 111 13.57 24.50 -15.57
N ALA A 112 12.54 25.04 -14.91
CA ALA A 112 11.46 25.78 -15.56
C ALA A 112 11.85 27.16 -16.12
N GLY A 113 13.02 27.72 -15.74
CA GLY A 113 13.41 29.09 -16.10
C GLY A 113 14.52 29.22 -17.15
N LEU A 114 15.15 28.14 -17.59
CA LEU A 114 16.39 28.22 -18.36
C LEU A 114 16.18 28.30 -19.89
N PHE A 115 15.03 27.88 -20.42
CA PHE A 115 14.89 27.65 -21.87
C PHE A 115 14.56 28.87 -22.74
N GLY A 116 14.35 30.06 -22.15
CA GLY A 116 13.78 31.22 -22.83
C GLY A 116 14.63 31.87 -23.94
N SER A 117 15.91 31.49 -24.13
CA SER A 117 16.78 32.09 -25.16
C SER A 117 17.95 31.21 -25.60
N TYR A 118 17.77 29.90 -25.69
CA TYR A 118 18.84 29.02 -26.21
C TYR A 118 18.84 28.98 -27.75
N ASN A 119 19.59 29.91 -28.32
CA ASN A 119 20.23 29.77 -29.64
C ASN A 119 21.70 30.22 -29.52
N ARG A 120 22.36 29.81 -28.42
CA ARG A 120 23.76 30.11 -28.14
C ARG A 120 24.47 28.83 -27.71
N GLY A 121 25.65 28.58 -28.30
CA GLY A 121 26.47 27.40 -28.05
C GLY A 121 26.39 26.35 -29.17
N ILE A 122 27.09 25.23 -28.99
CA ILE A 122 27.17 24.14 -29.98
C ILE A 122 25.96 23.17 -29.83
N TRP A 123 25.36 23.08 -28.64
CA TRP A 123 24.42 22.02 -28.29
C TRP A 123 22.93 22.37 -28.41
N LEU A 124 22.52 23.58 -28.02
CA LEU A 124 21.12 24.01 -28.06
C LEU A 124 20.87 24.93 -29.26
N THR A 125 21.07 24.38 -30.45
CA THR A 125 20.83 25.03 -31.75
C THR A 125 19.95 24.14 -32.62
N ALA A 126 19.23 24.73 -33.57
CA ALA A 126 18.38 23.99 -34.50
C ALA A 126 19.17 22.94 -35.32
N SER A 127 20.44 23.20 -35.62
CA SER A 127 21.32 22.26 -36.33
C SER A 127 21.64 21.00 -35.52
N SER A 128 21.66 21.09 -34.20
CA SER A 128 22.01 19.99 -33.30
C SER A 128 20.79 19.13 -32.94
N ALA A 129 19.57 19.58 -33.28
CA ALA A 129 18.34 18.87 -32.97
C ALA A 129 18.28 17.44 -33.54
N SER A 130 18.76 17.23 -34.77
CA SER A 130 18.77 15.90 -35.40
C SER A 130 19.73 14.93 -34.70
N SER A 131 20.94 15.39 -34.35
CA SER A 131 21.92 14.59 -33.61
C SER A 131 21.45 14.27 -32.19
N VAL A 132 20.81 15.23 -31.51
CA VAL A 132 20.23 15.03 -30.18
C VAL A 132 19.06 14.05 -30.23
N SER A 133 18.18 14.14 -31.24
CA SER A 133 17.09 13.18 -31.45
C SER A 133 17.63 11.75 -31.61
N ALA A 134 18.55 11.54 -32.54
CA ALA A 134 19.15 10.23 -32.78
C ALA A 134 19.85 9.66 -31.53
N ALA A 135 20.58 10.49 -30.79
CA ALA A 135 21.19 10.07 -29.52
C ALA A 135 20.14 9.68 -28.48
N SER A 136 19.05 10.45 -28.36
CA SER A 136 17.96 10.16 -27.42
C SER A 136 17.18 8.90 -27.78
N GLU A 137 16.98 8.61 -29.06
CA GLU A 137 16.34 7.38 -29.55
C GLU A 137 17.19 6.15 -29.23
N LEU A 138 18.51 6.24 -29.41
CA LEU A 138 19.44 5.17 -29.02
C LEU A 138 19.45 4.96 -27.50
N ILE A 139 19.49 6.02 -26.71
CA ILE A 139 19.40 5.92 -25.24
C ILE A 139 18.06 5.30 -24.84
N ALA A 140 16.96 5.71 -25.46
CA ALA A 140 15.63 5.15 -25.20
C ALA A 140 15.58 3.65 -25.52
N LEU A 141 16.16 3.21 -26.64
CA LEU A 141 16.28 1.79 -26.99
C LEU A 141 17.07 1.00 -25.94
N MET A 142 18.19 1.54 -25.46
CA MET A 142 19.01 0.89 -24.43
C MET A 142 18.27 0.80 -23.08
N VAL A 143 17.63 1.88 -22.66
CA VAL A 143 16.88 1.93 -21.39
C VAL A 143 15.65 1.03 -21.45
N LEU A 144 14.92 1.00 -22.57
CA LEU A 144 13.79 0.08 -22.75
C LEU A 144 14.26 -1.37 -22.85
N GLY A 145 15.36 -1.65 -23.53
CA GLY A 145 15.97 -2.99 -23.54
C GLY A 145 16.34 -3.47 -22.13
N PHE A 146 16.92 -2.59 -21.32
CA PHE A 146 17.20 -2.87 -19.92
C PHE A 146 15.92 -3.05 -19.09
N GLY A 147 14.90 -2.22 -19.32
CA GLY A 147 13.58 -2.34 -18.69
C GLY A 147 12.90 -3.68 -18.99
N PHE A 148 13.01 -4.17 -20.23
CA PHE A 148 12.48 -5.48 -20.62
C PHE A 148 13.09 -6.63 -19.81
N MET A 149 14.39 -6.59 -19.54
CA MET A 149 15.08 -7.56 -18.67
C MET A 149 14.46 -7.56 -17.26
N TRP A 150 14.23 -6.39 -16.67
CA TRP A 150 13.62 -6.31 -15.34
C TRP A 150 12.16 -6.76 -15.31
N ILE A 151 11.39 -6.44 -16.35
CA ILE A 151 10.01 -6.89 -16.49
C ILE A 151 9.95 -8.41 -16.58
N THR A 152 10.84 -9.04 -17.36
CA THR A 152 10.89 -10.50 -17.47
C THR A 152 11.26 -11.18 -16.15
N VAL A 153 12.21 -10.63 -15.39
CA VAL A 153 12.53 -11.11 -14.04
C VAL A 153 11.33 -10.95 -13.09
N ALA A 154 10.64 -9.81 -13.14
CA ALA A 154 9.45 -9.58 -12.32
C ALA A 154 8.33 -10.59 -12.63
N TRP A 155 8.07 -10.86 -13.92
CA TRP A 155 7.09 -11.88 -14.33
C TRP A 155 7.47 -13.28 -13.88
N TYR A 156 8.74 -13.65 -13.99
CA TYR A 156 9.23 -14.92 -13.48
C TYR A 156 8.93 -15.07 -11.98
N MET A 157 9.25 -14.05 -11.17
CA MET A 157 8.97 -14.07 -9.72
C MET A 157 7.47 -14.18 -9.41
N ILE A 158 6.61 -13.47 -10.15
CA ILE A 158 5.16 -13.52 -9.97
C ILE A 158 4.62 -14.90 -10.33
N ILE A 159 5.06 -15.48 -11.45
CA ILE A 159 4.62 -16.81 -11.90
C ILE A 159 5.07 -17.87 -10.89
N GLU A 160 6.33 -17.82 -10.46
CA GLU A 160 6.86 -18.73 -9.43
C GLU A 160 6.03 -18.64 -8.14
N ALA A 161 5.76 -17.42 -7.66
CA ALA A 161 4.97 -17.20 -6.45
C ALA A 161 3.50 -17.67 -6.61
N ALA A 162 2.92 -17.51 -7.79
CA ALA A 162 1.58 -17.99 -8.12
C ALA A 162 1.51 -19.53 -8.14
N VAL A 163 2.50 -20.20 -8.74
CA VAL A 163 2.60 -21.67 -8.78
C VAL A 163 2.76 -22.26 -7.39
N GLN A 164 3.51 -21.60 -6.51
CA GLN A 164 3.69 -22.05 -5.14
C GLN A 164 2.45 -21.86 -4.24
N ARG A 165 1.36 -21.24 -4.73
CA ARG A 165 0.13 -20.91 -3.98
C ARG A 165 0.35 -20.14 -2.67
N LYS A 166 1.47 -19.42 -2.56
CA LYS A 166 1.86 -18.68 -1.34
C LYS A 166 1.40 -17.22 -1.32
N MET A 167 0.60 -16.79 -2.29
CA MET A 167 0.26 -15.38 -2.47
C MET A 167 -1.19 -15.09 -2.06
N PRO A 168 -1.46 -14.73 -0.79
CA PRO A 168 -2.70 -14.05 -0.48
C PRO A 168 -2.72 -12.70 -1.22
N TYR A 169 -3.85 -12.35 -1.82
CA TYR A 169 -4.01 -11.04 -2.44
C TYR A 169 -3.74 -9.92 -1.42
N SER A 170 -2.97 -8.92 -1.82
CA SER A 170 -2.70 -7.72 -1.04
C SER A 170 -2.97 -6.48 -1.89
N LEU A 171 -3.22 -5.34 -1.25
CA LEU A 171 -3.41 -4.09 -1.99
C LEU A 171 -2.12 -3.66 -2.74
N THR A 172 -0.97 -4.23 -2.40
CA THR A 172 0.29 -4.02 -3.11
C THR A 172 0.31 -4.60 -4.52
N TRP A 173 -0.65 -5.46 -4.90
CA TRP A 173 -0.79 -5.93 -6.30
C TRP A 173 -1.06 -4.79 -7.29
N TRP A 174 -1.51 -3.63 -6.81
CA TRP A 174 -1.62 -2.41 -7.59
C TRP A 174 -0.24 -1.90 -8.08
N SER A 175 0.83 -2.06 -7.29
CA SER A 175 2.17 -1.53 -7.65
C SER A 175 2.79 -2.12 -8.91
N MET A 176 2.22 -3.19 -9.46
CA MET A 176 2.70 -3.83 -10.70
C MET A 176 2.27 -3.06 -11.96
N ILE A 177 1.16 -2.31 -11.90
CA ILE A 177 0.61 -1.63 -13.08
C ILE A 177 1.48 -0.43 -13.44
N PHE A 178 1.91 0.37 -12.46
CA PHE A 178 2.65 1.58 -12.74
C PHE A 178 3.98 1.41 -13.50
N PRO A 179 4.94 0.54 -13.08
CA PRO A 179 6.19 0.36 -13.84
C PRO A 179 5.94 -0.12 -15.26
N MET A 180 4.95 -1.01 -15.45
CA MET A 180 4.54 -1.48 -16.77
C MET A 180 3.87 -0.38 -17.59
N GLY A 181 3.09 0.49 -16.96
CA GLY A 181 2.43 1.62 -17.61
C GLY A 181 3.44 2.67 -18.08
N VAL A 182 4.44 2.97 -17.26
CA VAL A 182 5.56 3.86 -17.64
C VAL A 182 6.36 3.24 -18.77
N TYR A 183 6.67 1.94 -18.70
CA TYR A 183 7.35 1.22 -19.78
C TYR A 183 6.55 1.27 -21.10
N THR A 184 5.24 1.04 -21.03
CA THR A 184 4.33 1.11 -22.20
C THR A 184 4.29 2.52 -22.78
N THR A 185 4.26 3.55 -21.93
CA THR A 185 4.32 4.96 -22.38
C THR A 185 5.64 5.27 -23.09
N GLY A 186 6.77 4.81 -22.55
CA GLY A 186 8.08 4.95 -23.20
C GLY A 186 8.13 4.25 -24.55
N LEU A 187 7.54 3.06 -24.64
CA LEU A 187 7.45 2.27 -25.87
C LEU A 187 6.59 2.97 -26.94
N ILE A 188 5.47 3.58 -26.55
CA ILE A 188 4.64 4.39 -27.47
C ILE A 188 5.44 5.57 -28.02
N ASN A 189 6.11 6.33 -27.16
CA ASN A 189 6.91 7.47 -27.60
C ASN A 189 8.07 7.03 -28.52
N LEU A 190 8.74 5.93 -28.20
CA LEU A 190 9.77 5.37 -29.07
C LEU A 190 9.19 4.90 -30.42
N SER A 191 7.99 4.31 -30.42
CA SER A 191 7.32 3.87 -31.65
C SER A 191 6.96 5.03 -32.58
N ILE A 192 6.67 6.21 -32.01
CA ILE A 192 6.40 7.44 -32.75
C ILE A 192 7.72 7.99 -33.30
N ALA A 193 8.79 8.02 -32.49
CA ALA A 193 10.10 8.51 -32.89
C ALA A 193 10.73 7.67 -34.02
N LEU A 194 10.64 6.34 -33.93
CA LEU A 194 11.19 5.40 -34.92
C LEU A 194 10.22 5.12 -36.09
N ASP A 195 9.02 5.70 -36.08
CA ASP A 195 7.92 5.40 -37.01
C ASP A 195 7.71 3.90 -37.28
N SER A 196 7.66 3.10 -36.20
CA SER A 196 7.69 1.64 -36.28
C SER A 196 6.41 0.99 -35.78
N ASP A 197 5.71 0.31 -36.69
CA ASP A 197 4.47 -0.41 -36.37
C ASP A 197 4.67 -1.60 -35.43
N ALA A 198 5.87 -2.21 -35.42
CA ALA A 198 6.19 -3.30 -34.51
C ALA A 198 6.15 -2.83 -33.04
N PHE A 199 6.77 -1.69 -32.75
CA PHE A 199 6.74 -1.10 -31.41
C PHE A 199 5.34 -0.60 -31.01
N ARG A 200 4.57 -0.08 -31.97
CA ARG A 200 3.14 0.25 -31.74
C ARG A 200 2.35 -0.98 -31.34
N GLY A 201 2.52 -2.10 -32.07
CA GLY A 201 1.80 -3.34 -31.82
C GLY A 201 2.13 -3.94 -30.46
N PHE A 202 3.42 -3.92 -30.09
CA PHE A 202 3.87 -4.37 -28.78
C PHE A 202 3.31 -3.49 -27.65
N ALA A 203 3.26 -2.17 -27.83
CA ALA A 203 2.65 -1.26 -26.87
C ALA A 203 1.15 -1.50 -26.67
N ALA A 204 0.39 -1.77 -27.76
CA ALA A 204 -1.02 -2.10 -27.64
C ALA A 204 -1.26 -3.45 -26.94
N ALA A 205 -0.43 -4.46 -27.22
CA ALA A 205 -0.50 -5.74 -26.51
C ALA A 205 -0.26 -5.57 -25.00
N LEU A 206 0.73 -4.75 -24.62
CA LEU A 206 1.00 -4.41 -23.22
C LEU A 206 -0.15 -3.62 -22.59
N LEU A 207 -0.78 -2.69 -23.31
CA LEU A 207 -1.96 -1.97 -22.82
C LEU A 207 -3.14 -2.90 -22.54
N ILE A 208 -3.45 -3.82 -23.47
CA ILE A 208 -4.53 -4.82 -23.27
C ILE A 208 -4.26 -5.63 -22.01
N PHE A 209 -3.02 -6.07 -21.86
CA PHE A 209 -2.58 -6.80 -20.69
C PHE A 209 -2.72 -5.98 -19.38
N LEU A 210 -2.34 -4.70 -19.40
CA LEU A 210 -2.52 -3.78 -18.27
C LEU A 210 -4.00 -3.60 -17.92
N ILE A 211 -4.89 -3.50 -18.92
CA ILE A 211 -6.34 -3.40 -18.68
C ILE A 211 -6.85 -4.68 -17.99
N ILE A 212 -6.40 -5.86 -18.40
CA ILE A 212 -6.78 -7.13 -17.75
C ILE A 212 -6.34 -7.12 -16.28
N LEU A 213 -5.09 -6.77 -16.00
CA LEU A 213 -4.58 -6.67 -14.62
C LEU A 213 -5.34 -5.63 -13.80
N TYR A 214 -5.66 -4.49 -14.40
CA TYR A 214 -6.43 -3.42 -13.76
C TYR A 214 -7.84 -3.87 -13.35
N LEU A 215 -8.57 -4.50 -14.27
CA LEU A 215 -9.91 -5.02 -13.99
C LEU A 215 -9.88 -6.15 -12.96
N MET A 216 -8.87 -7.02 -13.04
CA MET A 216 -8.67 -8.09 -12.05
C MET A 216 -8.40 -7.50 -10.65
N ASN A 217 -7.52 -6.51 -10.55
CA ASN A 217 -7.22 -5.83 -9.28
C ASN A 217 -8.43 -5.10 -8.72
N TRP A 218 -9.23 -4.43 -9.56
CA TRP A 218 -10.52 -3.85 -9.14
C TRP A 218 -11.48 -4.91 -8.63
N GLY A 219 -11.60 -6.05 -9.31
CA GLY A 219 -12.45 -7.17 -8.88
C GLY A 219 -12.08 -7.65 -7.48
N PHE A 220 -10.79 -7.91 -7.23
CA PHE A 220 -10.30 -8.30 -5.91
C PHE A 220 -10.45 -7.19 -4.85
N THR A 221 -10.22 -5.93 -5.23
CA THR A 221 -10.33 -4.79 -4.31
C THR A 221 -11.79 -4.56 -3.89
N ILE A 222 -12.73 -4.59 -4.83
CA ILE A 222 -14.17 -4.47 -4.54
C ILE A 222 -14.64 -5.66 -3.71
N TRP A 223 -14.23 -6.88 -4.05
CA TRP A 223 -14.55 -8.05 -3.26
C TRP A 223 -14.05 -7.93 -1.82
N ARG A 224 -12.84 -7.41 -1.60
CA ARG A 224 -12.31 -7.14 -0.25
C ARG A 224 -13.00 -5.96 0.45
N LEU A 225 -13.46 -4.95 -0.28
CA LEU A 225 -14.25 -3.86 0.28
C LEU A 225 -15.61 -4.36 0.76
N VAL A 226 -16.29 -5.19 -0.04
CA VAL A 226 -17.60 -5.78 0.28
C VAL A 226 -17.51 -6.78 1.43
N THR A 227 -16.42 -7.56 1.52
CA THR A 227 -16.19 -8.48 2.64
C THR A 227 -15.71 -7.79 3.93
N GLY A 228 -15.58 -6.45 3.95
CA GLY A 228 -15.15 -5.67 5.13
C GLY A 228 -13.65 -5.72 5.43
N VAL A 229 -12.92 -6.59 4.72
CA VAL A 229 -11.49 -6.88 4.90
C VAL A 229 -10.59 -5.71 4.50
N ALA A 230 -11.02 -4.87 3.55
CA ALA A 230 -10.18 -3.80 3.00
C ALA A 230 -10.06 -2.56 3.89
N LEU A 231 -11.04 -2.26 4.76
CA LEU A 231 -11.01 -1.09 5.66
C LEU A 231 -10.15 -1.32 6.93
N GLY A 232 -9.45 -2.45 6.98
CA GLY A 232 -8.69 -2.88 8.16
C GLY A 232 -9.60 -3.39 9.29
N ILE A 233 -10.77 -3.94 8.95
CA ILE A 233 -11.43 -4.93 9.82
C ILE A 233 -11.19 -6.28 9.16
N PRO A 234 -10.01 -6.89 9.36
CA PRO A 234 -10.06 -8.27 9.87
C PRO A 234 -8.76 -8.79 10.52
N GLN A 235 -8.94 -9.72 11.46
CA GLN A 235 -8.00 -10.78 11.82
C GLN A 235 -6.79 -10.43 12.70
N GLN A 236 -5.96 -9.41 12.41
CA GLN A 236 -4.83 -9.09 13.30
C GLN A 236 -5.28 -8.61 14.68
N ARG A 237 -6.37 -7.84 14.75
CA ARG A 237 -6.94 -7.38 16.04
C ARG A 237 -7.68 -8.51 16.77
N GLU A 238 -8.28 -9.46 16.04
CA GLU A 238 -8.90 -10.64 16.65
C GLU A 238 -7.85 -11.63 17.15
N GLU A 239 -6.75 -11.82 16.42
CA GLU A 239 -5.59 -12.60 16.84
C GLU A 239 -4.86 -11.94 18.02
N GLU A 240 -4.61 -10.62 17.98
CA GLU A 240 -4.04 -9.87 19.10
C GLU A 240 -4.98 -9.86 20.32
N ASP A 241 -6.30 -9.71 20.14
CA ASP A 241 -7.29 -9.78 21.22
C ASP A 241 -7.41 -11.21 21.79
N GLU A 242 -7.33 -12.25 20.96
CA GLU A 242 -7.29 -13.65 21.42
C GLU A 242 -5.99 -13.98 22.16
N GLU A 243 -4.85 -13.50 21.66
CA GLU A 243 -3.55 -13.71 22.28
C GLU A 243 -3.41 -12.94 23.60
N ALA A 244 -3.94 -11.71 23.66
CA ALA A 244 -4.06 -10.92 24.88
C ALA A 244 -5.00 -11.60 25.90
N LYS A 245 -6.14 -12.15 25.46
CA LYS A 245 -7.04 -12.93 26.32
C LYS A 245 -6.37 -14.20 26.84
N LYS A 246 -5.58 -14.90 26.02
CA LYS A 246 -4.79 -16.08 26.46
C LYS A 246 -3.77 -15.68 27.51
N LYS A 247 -2.96 -14.64 27.26
CA LYS A 247 -1.94 -14.17 28.22
C LYS A 247 -2.57 -13.71 29.53
N ALA A 248 -3.67 -12.96 29.49
CA ALA A 248 -4.38 -12.52 30.69
C ALA A 248 -4.96 -13.71 31.48
N LYS A 249 -5.50 -14.73 30.79
CA LYS A 249 -6.00 -15.95 31.43
C LYS A 249 -4.88 -16.76 32.09
N GLU A 250 -3.75 -16.94 31.41
CA GLU A 250 -2.57 -17.61 31.96
C GLU A 250 -1.99 -16.86 33.17
N GLU A 251 -1.96 -15.54 33.11
CA GLU A 251 -1.50 -14.69 34.22
C GLU A 251 -2.45 -14.74 35.42
N TYR A 252 -3.77 -14.74 35.18
CA TYR A 252 -4.79 -14.96 36.21
C TYR A 252 -4.66 -16.34 36.86
N GLU A 253 -4.52 -17.39 36.05
CA GLU A 253 -4.31 -18.76 36.56
C GLU A 253 -2.99 -18.90 37.33
N ARG A 254 -1.93 -18.18 36.93
CA ARG A 254 -0.70 -18.10 37.73
C ARG A 254 -0.92 -17.38 39.05
N LEU A 255 -1.44 -16.16 39.04
CA LEU A 255 -1.56 -15.34 40.25
C LEU A 255 -2.55 -15.94 41.25
N TYR A 256 -3.75 -16.28 40.78
CA TYR A 256 -4.82 -16.79 41.63
C TYR A 256 -4.71 -18.29 41.87
N GLY A 257 -4.26 -19.08 40.89
CA GLY A 257 -4.02 -20.51 41.07
C GLY A 257 -2.85 -20.78 42.02
N PHE A 258 -1.81 -19.95 42.01
CA PHE A 258 -0.75 -19.98 43.04
C PHE A 258 -1.33 -19.65 44.42
N SER A 259 -2.15 -18.61 44.53
CA SER A 259 -2.79 -18.24 45.81
C SER A 259 -3.75 -19.31 46.34
N ALA A 260 -4.38 -20.11 45.47
CA ALA A 260 -5.25 -21.21 45.87
C ALA A 260 -4.43 -22.42 46.38
N ARG A 261 -3.35 -22.77 45.68
CA ARG A 261 -2.42 -23.83 46.10
C ARG A 261 -1.74 -23.50 47.42
N GLU A 262 -1.36 -22.24 47.65
CA GLU A 262 -0.81 -21.81 48.94
C GLU A 262 -1.82 -21.92 50.09
N ARG A 263 -3.12 -21.68 49.82
CA ARG A 263 -4.17 -21.87 50.83
C ARG A 263 -4.41 -23.36 51.13
N GLU A 264 -4.37 -24.21 50.10
CA GLU A 264 -4.47 -25.66 50.29
C GLU A 264 -3.27 -26.22 51.04
N GLN A 265 -2.06 -25.76 50.74
CA GLN A 265 -0.84 -26.15 51.48
C GLN A 265 -0.91 -25.70 52.94
N ARG A 266 -1.29 -24.45 53.22
CA ARG A 266 -1.49 -23.98 54.61
C ARG A 266 -2.57 -24.77 55.34
N ALA A 267 -3.69 -25.09 54.69
CA ALA A 267 -4.74 -25.91 55.28
C ALA A 267 -4.28 -27.36 55.56
N GLN A 268 -3.41 -27.92 54.71
CA GLN A 268 -2.80 -29.24 54.94
C GLN A 268 -1.79 -29.21 56.09
N GLU A 269 -0.96 -28.17 56.18
CA GLU A 269 -0.01 -27.97 57.28
C GLU A 269 -0.73 -27.78 58.63
N GLU A 270 -1.80 -26.98 58.66
CA GLU A 270 -2.64 -26.80 59.85
C GLU A 270 -3.31 -28.12 60.29
N ASN A 271 -3.79 -28.93 59.35
CA ASN A 271 -4.35 -30.25 59.65
C ASN A 271 -3.30 -31.25 60.15
N GLN A 272 -2.06 -31.19 59.65
CA GLN A 272 -0.96 -32.03 60.13
C GLN A 272 -0.50 -31.63 61.54
N GLN A 273 -0.43 -30.33 61.86
CA GLN A 273 -0.09 -29.86 63.21
C GLN A 273 -1.19 -30.19 64.24
N ASN A 274 -2.46 -30.05 63.86
CA ASN A 274 -3.58 -30.39 64.74
C ASN A 274 -3.73 -31.91 64.95
N GLY A 275 -3.31 -32.74 63.99
CA GLY A 275 -3.31 -34.20 64.12
C GLY A 275 -2.18 -34.78 64.98
N GLN A 276 -1.12 -34.01 65.27
CA GLN A 276 -0.01 -34.41 66.14
C GLN A 276 -0.17 -33.98 67.61
N SER A 277 -1.22 -33.20 67.91
CA SER A 277 -1.50 -32.65 69.25
C SER A 277 -2.68 -33.36 69.97
N ALA A 278 -3.16 -34.48 69.42
CA ALA A 278 -4.18 -35.35 69.99
C ALA A 278 -3.59 -36.73 70.30
#